data_AF-A0A5E4KK97-F1
#
_entry.id   AF-A0A5E4KK97-F1
#
_cell.length_a   1.000
_cell.length_b   1.000
_cell.length_c   1.000
_cell.angle_alpha   90.00
_cell.angle_beta   90.00
_cell.angle_gamma   90.00
#
_symmetry.space_group_name_H-M   'P 1'
#
loop_
_entity.id
_entity.type
_entity.pdbx_description
1 polymer ?
#
loop_
_entity_poly.entity_id
_entity_poly.type
_entity_poly.pdbx_seq_one_letter_code
_entity_poly.pdbx_strand_id
1 'polypeptide(L)'
;MKIRKSKSFYSLAILVLMTTLLIGIAAAQEEAGPALSGNALMMKGWMDYSEWFVIVTLFPSVIIMLFIALSLHIARPMVLRYLNRMTLRLGADILWEAWIIGRDVLILLPVGLLGIFIVPRVQADWNTGVFIPAFILGIITLVYKLATDTDASKSKYMIATGLTALTLVAVLVPYSIGPLWEAKGSDFFMSTYLIPLTNSDTIKDVKTAMDDAVNAAQKGDNSTALTKAQEADTAHDRLGGSLKEWDSAKYSQLESAFTALTNAAKNGDVAGMKAAQNTISQILDEYAATLGRLG
;
A
#
# COMPACT_ATOMS: atom_id res chain seq x y z
N MET A 1 -43.46 27.55 -7.45
CA MET A 1 -43.40 26.11 -7.07
C MET A 1 -41.97 25.78 -6.65
N LYS A 2 -41.78 25.47 -5.36
CA LYS A 2 -40.48 25.34 -4.66
C LYS A 2 -39.79 24.01 -5.02
N ILE A 3 -38.73 24.05 -5.83
CA ILE A 3 -37.80 22.93 -6.03
C ILE A 3 -36.48 23.28 -5.34
N ARG A 4 -36.42 23.09 -4.01
CA ARG A 4 -35.18 23.29 -3.22
C ARG A 4 -34.92 22.20 -2.18
N LYS A 5 -35.69 21.10 -2.22
CA LYS A 5 -35.61 20.02 -1.21
C LYS A 5 -34.87 18.75 -1.65
N SER A 6 -34.62 18.50 -2.94
CA SER A 6 -34.00 17.22 -3.36
C SER A 6 -32.49 17.15 -3.13
N LYS A 7 -31.75 18.27 -3.21
CA LYS A 7 -30.29 18.30 -2.94
C LYS A 7 -29.92 17.86 -1.51
N SER A 8 -30.83 18.04 -0.55
CA SER A 8 -30.62 17.64 0.86
C SER A 8 -30.68 16.13 1.05
N PHE A 9 -31.47 15.41 0.25
CA PHE A 9 -31.72 13.99 0.48
C PHE A 9 -30.56 13.12 0.00
N TYR A 10 -29.98 13.45 -1.16
CA TYR A 10 -28.80 12.77 -1.69
C TYR A 10 -27.54 13.00 -0.85
N SER A 11 -27.35 14.21 -0.33
CA SER A 11 -26.23 14.53 0.56
C SER A 11 -26.35 13.78 1.91
N LEU A 12 -27.57 13.64 2.44
CA LEU A 12 -27.82 12.87 3.65
C LEU A 12 -27.61 11.37 3.43
N ALA A 13 -28.04 10.83 2.29
CA ALA A 13 -27.83 9.42 1.95
C ALA A 13 -26.35 9.07 1.81
N ILE A 14 -25.55 9.95 1.18
CA ILE A 14 -24.10 9.78 1.07
C ILE A 14 -23.42 9.88 2.44
N LEU A 15 -23.84 10.83 3.30
CA LEU A 15 -23.31 10.98 4.65
C LEU A 15 -23.62 9.75 5.53
N VAL A 16 -24.85 9.24 5.44
CA VAL A 16 -25.29 8.02 6.15
C VAL A 16 -24.48 6.82 5.66
N LEU A 17 -24.26 6.69 4.35
CA LEU A 17 -23.46 5.60 3.80
C LEU A 17 -22.00 5.67 4.28
N MET A 18 -21.40 6.87 4.31
CA MET A 18 -20.05 7.12 4.81
C MET A 18 -19.91 6.82 6.32
N THR A 19 -20.93 7.19 7.13
CA THR A 19 -20.92 6.91 8.57
C THR A 19 -21.14 5.43 8.89
N THR A 20 -22.02 4.74 8.16
CA THR A 20 -22.16 3.27 8.30
C THR A 20 -20.89 2.53 7.87
N LEU A 21 -20.16 3.05 6.87
CA LEU A 21 -18.88 2.50 6.46
C LEU A 21 -17.82 2.64 7.56
N LEU A 22 -17.73 3.83 8.18
CA LEU A 22 -16.77 4.13 9.25
C LEU A 22 -17.05 3.33 10.54
N ILE A 23 -18.31 3.11 10.88
CA ILE A 23 -18.70 2.30 12.05
C ILE A 23 -18.43 0.80 11.80
N GLY A 24 -18.63 0.30 10.58
CA GLY A 24 -18.29 -1.08 10.21
C GLY A 24 -16.78 -1.36 10.30
N ILE A 25 -15.93 -0.36 10.03
CA ILE A 25 -14.47 -0.47 10.13
C ILE A 25 -14.01 -0.55 11.60
N ALA A 26 -14.64 0.21 12.50
CA ALA A 26 -14.31 0.17 13.93
C ALA A 26 -14.72 -1.16 14.60
N ALA A 27 -15.82 -1.77 14.16
CA ALA A 27 -16.31 -3.03 14.71
C ALA A 27 -15.54 -4.28 14.21
N ALA A 28 -14.81 -4.18 13.10
CA ALA A 28 -14.02 -5.29 12.55
C ALA A 28 -12.65 -5.47 13.23
N GLN A 29 -12.24 -4.52 14.10
CA GLN A 29 -10.89 -4.46 14.65
C GLN A 29 -10.76 -5.12 16.05
N GLU A 30 -11.87 -5.53 16.68
CA GLU A 30 -11.87 -5.94 18.10
C GLU A 30 -11.81 -7.46 18.36
N GLU A 31 -11.88 -8.33 17.35
CA GLU A 31 -11.79 -9.79 17.56
C GLU A 31 -10.73 -10.47 16.66
N ALA A 32 -9.47 -10.41 17.07
CA ALA A 32 -8.44 -11.33 16.57
C ALA A 32 -7.36 -11.62 17.63
N GLY A 33 -7.78 -12.27 18.73
CA GLY A 33 -6.86 -12.95 19.66
C GLY A 33 -6.66 -14.43 19.25
N PRO A 34 -5.48 -15.03 19.48
CA PRO A 34 -5.08 -16.27 18.82
C PRO A 34 -5.57 -17.52 19.59
N ALA A 35 -6.31 -18.39 18.91
CA ALA A 35 -6.52 -19.78 19.34
C ALA A 35 -6.17 -20.74 18.20
N LEU A 36 -4.99 -21.36 18.32
CA LEU A 36 -4.47 -22.43 17.47
C LEU A 36 -5.39 -23.66 17.53
N SER A 37 -6.07 -23.99 16.43
CA SER A 37 -6.61 -25.33 16.13
C SER A 37 -6.68 -25.50 14.61
N GLY A 38 -6.82 -26.73 14.09
CA GLY A 38 -6.76 -27.03 12.64
C GLY A 38 -7.70 -26.23 11.74
N ASN A 39 -8.74 -25.58 12.29
CA ASN A 39 -9.58 -24.63 11.59
C ASN A 39 -8.84 -23.31 11.26
N ALA A 40 -7.89 -22.88 12.08
CA ALA A 40 -7.07 -21.68 11.85
C ALA A 40 -6.12 -21.85 10.66
N LEU A 41 -5.67 -23.08 10.35
CA LEU A 41 -4.84 -23.35 9.18
C LEU A 41 -5.65 -23.31 7.88
N MET A 42 -6.89 -23.82 7.91
CA MET A 42 -7.83 -23.64 6.81
C MET A 42 -8.27 -22.17 6.70
N MET A 43 -8.50 -21.47 7.81
CA MET A 43 -8.88 -20.06 7.83
C MET A 43 -7.75 -19.16 7.34
N LYS A 44 -6.49 -19.46 7.68
CA LYS A 44 -5.31 -18.80 7.11
C LYS A 44 -5.20 -19.05 5.60
N GLY A 45 -5.36 -20.30 5.16
CA GLY A 45 -5.38 -20.62 3.73
C GLY A 45 -6.51 -19.90 2.99
N TRP A 46 -7.73 -19.86 3.55
CA TRP A 46 -8.85 -19.10 2.99
C TRP A 46 -8.61 -17.59 2.99
N MET A 47 -7.98 -17.05 4.04
CA MET A 47 -7.59 -15.64 4.12
C MET A 47 -6.56 -15.30 3.03
N ASP A 48 -5.55 -16.15 2.85
CA ASP A 48 -4.53 -16.02 1.80
C ASP A 48 -5.16 -16.10 0.38
N TYR A 49 -6.12 -17.00 0.14
CA TYR A 49 -6.86 -17.05 -1.14
C TYR A 49 -7.81 -15.87 -1.34
N SER A 50 -8.46 -15.39 -0.29
CA SER A 50 -9.34 -14.22 -0.34
C SER A 50 -8.55 -12.94 -0.63
N GLU A 51 -7.30 -12.88 -0.17
CA GLU A 51 -6.36 -11.81 -0.43
C GLU A 51 -5.92 -11.76 -1.88
N TRP A 52 -5.51 -12.91 -2.44
CA TRP A 52 -5.21 -13.03 -3.86
C TRP A 52 -6.44 -12.71 -4.74
N PHE A 53 -7.64 -13.10 -4.31
CA PHE A 53 -8.88 -12.73 -5.01
C PHE A 53 -9.09 -11.22 -5.05
N VAL A 54 -8.89 -10.52 -3.92
CA VAL A 54 -8.99 -9.05 -3.84
C VAL A 54 -7.94 -8.40 -4.75
N ILE A 55 -6.69 -8.84 -4.70
CA ILE A 55 -5.61 -8.23 -5.50
C ILE A 55 -5.83 -8.46 -7.00
N VAL A 56 -6.13 -9.69 -7.42
CA VAL A 56 -6.21 -10.06 -8.84
C VAL A 56 -7.55 -9.66 -9.48
N THR A 57 -8.63 -9.58 -8.71
CA THR A 57 -9.97 -9.32 -9.27
C THR A 57 -10.45 -7.91 -8.97
N LEU A 58 -10.29 -7.45 -7.73
CA LEU A 58 -10.86 -6.18 -7.29
C LEU A 58 -10.08 -4.99 -7.87
N PHE A 59 -8.74 -5.03 -7.85
CA PHE A 59 -7.92 -3.92 -8.35
C PHE A 59 -8.11 -3.67 -9.85
N PRO A 60 -8.07 -4.68 -10.73
CA PRO A 60 -8.43 -4.49 -12.14
C PRO A 60 -9.84 -3.94 -12.31
N SER A 61 -10.80 -4.41 -11.51
CA SER A 61 -12.17 -3.91 -11.56
C SER A 61 -12.25 -2.41 -11.21
N VAL A 62 -11.50 -1.97 -10.19
CA VAL A 62 -11.37 -0.54 -9.81
C VAL A 62 -10.79 0.28 -10.97
N ILE A 63 -9.72 -0.20 -11.60
CA ILE A 63 -9.09 0.46 -12.75
C ILE A 63 -10.07 0.57 -13.91
N ILE A 64 -10.77 -0.52 -14.24
CA ILE A 64 -11.77 -0.56 -15.32
C ILE A 64 -12.91 0.43 -15.02
N MET A 65 -13.45 0.45 -13.80
CA MET A 65 -14.52 1.38 -13.42
C MET A 65 -14.08 2.85 -13.55
N LEU A 66 -12.88 3.19 -13.06
CA LEU A 66 -12.32 4.54 -13.19
C LEU A 66 -12.04 4.91 -14.66
N PHE A 67 -11.61 3.95 -15.48
CA PHE A 67 -11.40 4.15 -16.91
C PHE A 67 -12.72 4.41 -17.64
N ILE A 68 -13.78 3.67 -17.30
CA ILE A 68 -15.14 3.92 -17.83
C ILE A 68 -15.62 5.29 -17.34
N ALA A 69 -15.44 5.65 -16.07
CA ALA A 69 -15.81 6.96 -15.53
C ALA A 69 -15.11 8.11 -16.27
N LEU A 70 -13.82 7.95 -16.57
CA LEU A 70 -13.04 8.92 -17.35
C LEU A 70 -13.53 9.00 -18.80
N SER A 71 -13.78 7.84 -19.43
CA SER A 71 -14.32 7.76 -20.78
C SER A 71 -15.68 8.46 -20.89
N LEU A 72 -16.54 8.30 -19.88
CA LEU A 72 -17.80 9.02 -19.79
C LEU A 72 -17.58 10.54 -19.67
N HIS A 73 -16.61 11.00 -18.89
CA HIS A 73 -16.27 12.43 -18.90
C HIS A 73 -15.81 12.91 -20.29
N ILE A 74 -15.04 12.12 -21.02
CA ILE A 74 -14.62 12.54 -22.36
C ILE A 74 -15.81 12.54 -23.35
N ALA A 75 -16.79 11.65 -23.14
CA ALA A 75 -17.95 11.49 -24.02
C ALA A 75 -19.03 12.58 -23.90
N ARG A 76 -18.99 13.46 -22.90
CA ARG A 76 -19.99 14.53 -22.69
C ARG A 76 -20.42 15.30 -23.96
N PRO A 77 -19.52 15.85 -24.79
CA PRO A 77 -19.93 16.59 -25.98
C PRO A 77 -20.72 15.73 -26.98
N MET A 78 -20.45 14.43 -27.05
CA MET A 78 -21.22 13.51 -27.89
C MET A 78 -22.61 13.28 -27.32
N VAL A 79 -22.72 13.07 -26.00
CA VAL A 79 -24.00 12.90 -25.30
C VAL A 79 -24.88 14.13 -25.48
N LEU A 80 -24.33 15.35 -25.32
CA LEU A 80 -25.08 16.59 -25.55
C LEU A 80 -25.59 16.72 -27.00
N ARG A 81 -24.78 16.32 -27.99
CA ARG A 81 -25.22 16.30 -29.40
C ARG A 81 -26.35 15.31 -29.63
N TYR A 82 -26.33 14.17 -28.95
CA TYR A 82 -27.38 13.15 -29.05
C TYR A 82 -28.68 13.62 -28.39
N LEU A 83 -28.58 14.20 -27.19
CA LEU A 83 -29.73 14.75 -26.45
C LEU A 83 -30.41 15.88 -27.22
N ASN A 84 -29.65 16.74 -27.89
CA ASN A 84 -30.21 17.82 -28.72
C ASN A 84 -31.02 17.32 -29.93
N ARG A 85 -30.86 16.04 -30.33
CA ARG A 85 -31.64 15.44 -31.43
C ARG A 85 -32.93 14.77 -30.96
N MET A 86 -33.13 14.64 -29.65
CA MET A 86 -34.33 14.02 -29.10
C MET A 86 -35.51 14.99 -29.16
N THR A 87 -36.59 14.56 -29.80
CA THR A 87 -37.84 15.35 -29.91
C THR A 87 -38.62 15.36 -28.60
N LEU A 88 -38.49 14.30 -27.77
CA LEU A 88 -39.06 14.26 -26.43
C LEU A 88 -38.09 14.87 -25.40
N ARG A 89 -38.51 15.99 -24.79
CA ARG A 89 -37.78 16.64 -23.69
C ARG A 89 -37.65 15.72 -22.47
N LEU A 90 -38.66 14.90 -22.20
CA LEU A 90 -38.65 13.97 -21.06
C LEU A 90 -37.56 12.88 -21.21
N GLY A 91 -37.42 12.31 -22.40
CA GLY A 91 -36.41 11.28 -22.67
C GLY A 91 -34.99 11.84 -22.58
N ALA A 92 -34.79 13.06 -23.08
CA ALA A 92 -33.50 13.74 -22.98
C ALA A 92 -33.10 14.02 -21.52
N ASP A 93 -34.04 14.47 -20.69
CA ASP A 93 -33.79 14.78 -19.28
C ASP A 93 -33.43 13.53 -18.47
N ILE A 94 -34.18 12.43 -18.66
CA ILE A 94 -33.92 11.16 -17.98
C ILE A 94 -32.56 10.58 -18.38
N LEU A 95 -32.22 10.61 -19.67
CA LEU A 95 -30.92 10.11 -20.14
C LEU A 95 -29.75 10.98 -19.66
N TRP A 96 -29.96 12.28 -19.56
CA TRP A 96 -28.96 13.20 -19.01
C TRP A 96 -28.69 12.92 -17.54
N GLU A 97 -29.74 12.82 -16.72
CA GLU A 97 -29.62 12.50 -15.30
C GLU A 97 -29.02 11.10 -15.07
N ALA A 98 -29.46 10.10 -15.84
CA ALA A 98 -28.89 8.74 -15.76
C ALA A 98 -27.40 8.73 -16.12
N TRP A 99 -26.98 9.52 -17.09
CA TRP A 99 -25.57 9.66 -17.47
C TRP A 99 -24.73 10.31 -16.35
N ILE A 100 -25.24 11.37 -15.71
CA ILE A 100 -24.57 12.02 -14.57
C ILE A 100 -24.44 11.04 -13.40
N ILE A 101 -25.53 10.38 -13.02
CA ILE A 101 -25.55 9.43 -11.89
C ILE A 101 -24.61 8.26 -12.17
N GLY A 102 -24.68 7.65 -13.35
CA GLY A 102 -23.83 6.54 -13.73
C GLY A 102 -22.34 6.91 -13.65
N ARG A 103 -21.97 8.08 -14.15
CA ARG A 103 -20.59 8.61 -14.07
C ARG A 103 -20.12 8.80 -12.63
N ASP A 104 -20.98 9.31 -11.76
CA ASP A 104 -20.60 9.63 -10.38
C ASP A 104 -20.54 8.36 -9.51
N VAL A 105 -21.45 7.41 -9.72
CA VAL A 105 -21.41 6.07 -9.10
C VAL A 105 -20.15 5.30 -9.51
N LEU A 106 -19.73 5.41 -10.77
CA LEU A 106 -18.49 4.79 -11.27
C LEU A 106 -17.20 5.38 -10.70
N ILE A 107 -17.26 6.51 -9.99
CA ILE A 107 -16.14 7.02 -9.19
C ILE A 107 -16.33 6.64 -7.72
N LEU A 108 -17.55 6.76 -7.21
CA LEU A 108 -17.87 6.46 -5.81
C LEU A 108 -17.56 5.00 -5.45
N LEU A 109 -17.96 4.05 -6.30
CA LEU A 109 -17.71 2.62 -6.07
C LEU A 109 -16.22 2.30 -5.96
N PRO A 110 -15.36 2.60 -6.95
CA PRO A 110 -13.94 2.32 -6.83
C PRO A 110 -13.28 3.04 -5.65
N VAL A 111 -13.62 4.30 -5.37
CA VAL A 111 -13.07 5.01 -4.19
C VAL A 111 -13.52 4.35 -2.88
N GLY A 112 -14.77 3.91 -2.79
CA GLY A 112 -15.27 3.14 -1.64
C GLY A 112 -14.54 1.81 -1.48
N LEU A 113 -14.31 1.08 -2.58
CA LEU A 113 -13.53 -0.17 -2.58
C LEU A 113 -12.08 0.06 -2.13
N LEU A 114 -11.42 1.12 -2.59
CA LEU A 114 -10.09 1.51 -2.10
C LEU A 114 -10.14 1.76 -0.58
N GLY A 115 -11.17 2.45 -0.08
CA GLY A 115 -11.34 2.71 1.35
C GLY A 115 -11.52 1.43 2.19
N ILE A 116 -12.35 0.49 1.73
CA ILE A 116 -12.66 -0.75 2.46
C ILE A 116 -11.47 -1.70 2.51
N PHE A 117 -10.76 -1.87 1.38
CA PHE A 117 -9.76 -2.93 1.26
C PHE A 117 -8.32 -2.46 1.48
N ILE A 118 -8.01 -1.19 1.20
CA ILE A 118 -6.63 -0.71 1.24
C ILE A 118 -6.31 -0.05 2.58
N VAL A 119 -7.17 0.84 3.07
CA VAL A 119 -6.89 1.60 4.31
C VAL A 119 -6.62 0.68 5.52
N PRO A 120 -7.36 -0.43 5.74
CA PRO A 120 -7.03 -1.35 6.81
C PRO A 120 -5.71 -2.12 6.57
N ARG A 121 -5.41 -2.45 5.31
CA ARG A 121 -4.20 -3.21 4.94
C ARG A 121 -2.91 -2.40 5.02
N VAL A 122 -2.97 -1.08 4.91
CA VAL A 122 -1.80 -0.20 5.13
C VAL A 122 -1.17 -0.40 6.51
N GLN A 123 -1.96 -0.75 7.53
CA GLN A 123 -1.43 -1.00 8.87
C GLN A 123 -0.75 -2.37 8.99
N ALA A 124 -1.06 -3.31 8.10
CA ALA A 124 -0.54 -4.67 8.11
C ALA A 124 0.64 -4.86 7.12
N ASP A 125 0.60 -4.19 5.96
CA ASP A 125 1.61 -4.31 4.91
C ASP A 125 1.95 -2.95 4.28
N TRP A 126 3.24 -2.60 4.32
CA TRP A 126 3.76 -1.33 3.82
C TRP A 126 3.60 -1.18 2.29
N ASN A 127 3.58 -2.30 1.56
CA ASN A 127 3.44 -2.35 0.09
C ASN A 127 2.08 -1.76 -0.38
N THR A 128 1.02 -1.93 0.43
CA THR A 128 -0.31 -1.34 0.15
C THR A 128 -0.41 0.17 0.36
N GLY A 129 0.58 0.81 1.01
CA GLY A 129 0.63 2.25 1.25
C GLY A 129 0.66 3.10 -0.02
N VAL A 130 1.12 2.52 -1.13
CA VAL A 130 1.25 3.20 -2.43
C VAL A 130 -0.10 3.65 -3.02
N PHE A 131 -1.22 3.07 -2.55
CA PHE A 131 -2.56 3.41 -3.02
C PHE A 131 -3.27 4.49 -2.18
N ILE A 132 -2.69 4.92 -1.05
CA ILE A 132 -3.24 6.00 -0.22
C ILE A 132 -3.39 7.31 -1.00
N PRO A 133 -2.40 7.76 -1.80
CA PRO A 133 -2.55 8.96 -2.63
C PRO A 133 -3.74 8.83 -3.60
N ALA A 134 -3.96 7.64 -4.16
CA ALA A 134 -5.08 7.40 -5.06
C ALA A 134 -6.43 7.52 -4.34
N PHE A 135 -6.55 6.96 -3.12
CA PHE A 135 -7.75 7.11 -2.30
C PHE A 135 -8.02 8.57 -1.94
N ILE A 136 -7.00 9.31 -1.50
CA ILE A 136 -7.13 10.73 -1.16
C ILE A 136 -7.56 11.54 -2.38
N LEU A 137 -6.94 11.33 -3.54
CA LEU A 137 -7.32 11.99 -4.80
C LEU A 137 -8.75 11.64 -5.22
N GLY A 138 -9.17 10.40 -5.03
CA GLY A 138 -10.55 9.96 -5.26
C GLY A 138 -11.56 10.68 -4.36
N ILE A 139 -11.25 10.80 -3.07
CA ILE A 139 -12.06 11.56 -2.12
C ILE A 139 -12.10 13.04 -2.50
N ILE A 140 -10.96 13.66 -2.84
CA ILE A 140 -10.91 15.05 -3.33
C ILE A 140 -11.77 15.21 -4.58
N THR A 141 -11.74 14.25 -5.51
CA THR A 141 -12.56 14.26 -6.73
C THR A 141 -14.05 14.27 -6.38
N LEU A 142 -14.48 13.40 -5.46
CA LEU A 142 -15.87 13.30 -5.02
C LEU A 142 -16.32 14.55 -4.26
N VAL A 143 -15.48 15.06 -3.35
CA VAL A 143 -15.75 16.29 -2.59
C VAL A 143 -15.84 17.49 -3.54
N TYR A 144 -14.95 17.57 -4.53
CA TYR A 144 -14.99 18.63 -5.54
C TYR A 144 -16.29 18.58 -6.35
N LYS A 145 -16.72 17.40 -6.79
CA LYS A 145 -18.01 17.21 -7.47
C LYS A 145 -19.22 17.50 -6.61
N LEU A 146 -19.14 17.23 -5.31
CA LEU A 146 -20.21 17.54 -4.38
C LEU A 146 -20.30 19.04 -4.09
N ALA A 147 -19.14 19.70 -3.95
CA ALA A 147 -19.04 21.12 -3.63
C ALA A 147 -19.29 22.03 -4.83
N THR A 148 -19.02 21.55 -6.04
CA THR A 148 -19.13 22.34 -7.26
C THR A 148 -20.11 21.73 -8.24
N ASP A 149 -20.97 22.58 -8.83
CA ASP A 149 -21.78 22.18 -9.97
C ASP A 149 -20.86 22.05 -11.21
N THR A 150 -20.25 20.87 -11.32
CA THR A 150 -19.22 20.57 -12.34
C THR A 150 -19.78 20.59 -13.75
N ASP A 151 -21.09 20.39 -13.90
CA ASP A 151 -21.73 20.32 -15.21
C ASP A 151 -22.16 21.72 -15.71
N ALA A 152 -22.29 22.71 -14.83
CA ALA A 152 -22.64 24.09 -15.17
C ALA A 152 -21.51 24.91 -15.85
N SER A 153 -20.23 24.53 -15.70
CA SER A 153 -19.10 25.30 -16.26
C SER A 153 -18.05 24.41 -16.90
N LYS A 154 -17.49 24.87 -18.05
CA LYS A 154 -16.45 24.14 -18.77
C LYS A 154 -15.18 23.96 -17.93
N SER A 155 -14.75 24.99 -17.20
CA SER A 155 -13.53 24.92 -16.39
C SER A 155 -13.66 23.96 -15.22
N LYS A 156 -14.81 23.98 -14.51
CA LYS A 156 -15.07 23.06 -13.39
C LYS A 156 -15.14 21.61 -13.88
N TYR A 157 -15.75 21.41 -15.03
CA TYR A 157 -15.79 20.12 -15.69
C TYR A 157 -14.39 19.57 -16.03
N MET A 158 -13.52 20.41 -16.58
CA MET A 158 -12.14 20.04 -16.91
C MET A 158 -11.35 19.67 -15.66
N ILE A 159 -11.54 20.40 -14.56
CA ILE A 159 -10.88 20.09 -13.28
C ILE A 159 -11.36 18.74 -12.74
N ALA A 160 -12.68 18.48 -12.73
CA ALA A 160 -13.22 17.20 -12.28
C ALA A 160 -12.73 16.02 -13.15
N THR A 161 -12.62 16.24 -14.46
CA THR A 161 -12.08 15.26 -15.40
C THR A 161 -10.59 15.00 -15.13
N GLY A 162 -9.81 16.06 -14.91
CA GLY A 162 -8.39 15.96 -14.56
C GLY A 162 -8.15 15.24 -13.24
N LEU A 163 -8.94 15.55 -12.21
CA LEU A 163 -8.90 14.86 -10.92
C LEU A 163 -9.25 13.37 -11.02
N THR A 164 -10.26 13.03 -11.84
CA THR A 164 -10.60 11.63 -12.13
C THR A 164 -9.46 10.92 -12.86
N ALA A 165 -8.82 11.58 -13.82
CA ALA A 165 -7.68 11.03 -14.54
C ALA A 165 -6.45 10.83 -13.63
N LEU A 166 -6.17 11.78 -12.75
CA LEU A 166 -5.11 11.67 -11.75
C LEU A 166 -5.38 10.52 -10.78
N THR A 167 -6.63 10.36 -10.33
CA THR A 167 -7.04 9.23 -9.49
C THR A 167 -6.80 7.90 -10.20
N LEU A 168 -7.19 7.79 -11.48
CA LEU A 168 -6.95 6.60 -12.30
C LEU A 168 -5.44 6.30 -12.43
N VAL A 169 -4.63 7.31 -12.76
CA VAL A 169 -3.16 7.15 -12.88
C VAL A 169 -2.55 6.72 -11.56
N ALA A 170 -3.00 7.30 -10.44
CA ALA A 170 -2.52 6.96 -9.10
C ALA A 170 -2.86 5.52 -8.68
N VAL A 171 -3.90 4.88 -9.25
CA VAL A 171 -4.15 3.44 -9.05
C VAL A 171 -3.39 2.60 -10.08
N LEU A 172 -3.39 3.02 -11.35
CA LEU A 172 -2.86 2.24 -12.46
C LEU A 172 -1.34 2.08 -12.40
N VAL A 173 -0.61 3.14 -12.07
CA VAL A 173 0.86 3.13 -12.04
C VAL A 173 1.37 2.16 -10.97
N PRO A 174 0.92 2.22 -9.71
CA PRO A 174 1.34 1.24 -8.72
C PRO A 174 0.90 -0.19 -9.06
N TYR A 175 -0.31 -0.38 -9.59
CA TYR A 175 -0.78 -1.71 -9.98
C TYR A 175 0.04 -2.34 -11.12
N SER A 176 0.39 -1.55 -12.13
CA SER A 176 1.15 -2.04 -13.29
C SER A 176 2.64 -2.26 -13.00
N ILE A 177 3.21 -1.46 -12.10
CA ILE A 177 4.62 -1.55 -11.72
C ILE A 177 4.80 -2.49 -10.52
N GLY A 178 3.77 -2.75 -9.71
CA GLY A 178 3.82 -3.60 -8.51
C GLY A 178 4.52 -4.96 -8.72
N PRO A 179 4.19 -5.74 -9.77
CA PRO A 179 4.91 -6.99 -10.05
C PRO A 179 6.39 -6.79 -10.41
N LEU A 180 6.75 -5.64 -11.02
CA LEU A 180 8.14 -5.24 -11.27
C LEU A 180 8.83 -4.72 -9.99
N TRP A 181 8.04 -4.16 -9.06
CA TRP A 181 8.43 -3.63 -7.74
C TRP A 181 8.82 -4.76 -6.78
N GLU A 182 8.06 -5.86 -6.78
CA GLU A 182 8.40 -7.10 -6.07
C GLU A 182 9.59 -7.82 -6.70
N ALA A 183 9.68 -7.84 -8.04
CA ALA A 183 10.77 -8.51 -8.74
C ALA A 183 12.13 -7.80 -8.63
N LYS A 184 12.16 -6.48 -8.38
CA LYS A 184 13.39 -5.67 -8.27
C LYS A 184 13.73 -5.18 -6.87
N GLY A 185 12.89 -5.51 -5.88
CA GLY A 185 13.10 -5.11 -4.49
C GLY A 185 12.73 -3.65 -4.22
N SER A 186 12.17 -3.44 -3.03
CA SER A 186 11.83 -2.16 -2.41
C SER A 186 12.93 -1.10 -2.39
N ASP A 187 14.18 -1.53 -2.61
CA ASP A 187 15.38 -0.74 -2.43
C ASP A 187 15.57 0.33 -3.51
N PHE A 188 14.97 0.14 -4.70
CA PHE A 188 15.07 1.12 -5.79
C PHE A 188 14.35 2.44 -5.48
N PHE A 189 13.20 2.40 -4.81
CA PHE A 189 12.43 3.62 -4.50
C PHE A 189 12.78 4.22 -3.14
N MET A 190 13.13 3.39 -2.14
CA MET A 190 13.63 3.84 -0.83
C MET A 190 15.01 4.51 -0.92
N SER A 191 15.83 4.16 -1.93
CA SER A 191 17.09 4.89 -2.19
C SER A 191 16.90 6.15 -3.04
N THR A 192 15.88 6.18 -3.92
CA THR A 192 15.77 7.24 -4.94
C THR A 192 14.79 8.37 -4.57
N TYR A 193 13.72 8.12 -3.80
CA TYR A 193 12.62 9.09 -3.69
C TYR A 193 12.05 9.34 -2.30
N LEU A 194 12.29 8.48 -1.30
CA LEU A 194 11.89 8.74 0.08
C LEU A 194 13.09 8.44 0.96
N ILE A 195 13.52 9.46 1.72
CA ILE A 195 14.62 9.51 2.71
C ILE A 195 15.30 8.14 2.87
N PRO A 196 16.59 7.99 2.48
CA PRO A 196 17.30 6.74 2.70
C PRO A 196 17.10 6.37 4.16
N LEU A 197 16.58 5.15 4.43
CA LEU A 197 16.72 4.55 5.76
C LEU A 197 18.17 4.80 6.13
N THR A 198 18.37 5.60 7.17
CA THR A 198 19.73 6.00 7.49
C THR A 198 20.49 4.71 7.72
N ASN A 199 21.74 4.60 7.28
CA ASN A 199 22.54 3.40 7.53
C ASN A 199 22.51 3.00 9.02
N SER A 200 22.26 3.97 9.92
CA SER A 200 21.98 3.77 11.34
C SER A 200 20.74 2.91 11.65
N ASP A 201 19.61 3.10 10.96
CA ASP A 201 18.39 2.32 11.16
C ASP A 201 18.59 0.87 10.69
N THR A 202 19.22 0.68 9.53
CA THR A 202 19.57 -0.65 9.02
C THR A 202 20.54 -1.39 9.96
N ILE A 203 21.53 -0.70 10.53
CA ILE A 203 22.44 -1.27 11.53
C ILE A 203 21.68 -1.71 12.78
N LYS A 204 20.69 -0.93 13.23
CA LYS A 204 19.85 -1.26 14.38
C LYS A 204 18.99 -2.51 14.13
N ASP A 205 18.40 -2.61 12.95
CA ASP A 205 17.58 -3.77 12.55
C ASP A 205 18.42 -5.06 12.50
N VAL A 206 19.62 -4.99 11.91
CA VAL A 206 20.58 -6.11 11.88
C VAL A 206 20.94 -6.57 13.29
N LYS A 207 21.24 -5.64 14.21
CA LYS A 207 21.56 -5.98 15.61
C LYS A 207 20.40 -6.64 16.33
N THR A 208 19.19 -6.11 16.14
CA THR A 208 17.98 -6.64 16.76
C THR A 208 17.70 -8.08 16.30
N ALA A 209 17.81 -8.34 15.00
CA ALA A 209 17.61 -9.68 14.44
C ALA A 209 18.67 -10.69 14.95
N MET A 210 19.93 -10.27 15.10
CA MET A 210 20.98 -11.11 15.70
C MET A 210 20.71 -11.42 17.18
N ASP A 211 20.30 -10.43 17.96
CA ASP A 211 19.95 -10.63 19.38
C ASP A 211 18.80 -11.62 19.53
N ASP A 212 17.76 -11.49 18.70
CA ASP A 212 16.63 -12.42 18.65
C ASP A 212 17.07 -13.84 18.25
N ALA A 213 18.01 -13.97 17.31
CA ALA A 213 18.57 -15.25 16.90
C ALA A 213 19.31 -15.94 18.07
N VAL A 214 20.19 -15.20 18.77
CA VAL A 214 20.93 -15.73 19.92
C VAL A 214 20.00 -16.08 21.07
N ASN A 215 18.99 -15.25 21.33
CA ASN A 215 17.99 -15.51 22.37
C ASN A 215 17.13 -16.73 22.07
N ALA A 216 16.76 -16.97 20.80
CA ALA A 216 16.05 -18.17 20.37
C ALA A 216 16.92 -19.42 20.54
N ALA A 217 18.19 -19.37 20.14
CA ALA A 217 19.13 -20.47 20.32
C ALA A 217 19.38 -20.80 21.80
N GLN A 218 19.47 -19.79 22.67
CA GLN A 218 19.58 -20.00 24.13
C GLN A 218 18.37 -20.70 24.73
N LYS A 219 17.18 -20.50 24.15
CA LYS A 219 15.94 -21.19 24.54
C LYS A 219 15.81 -22.60 23.94
N GLY A 220 16.79 -23.03 23.12
CA GLY A 220 16.76 -24.31 22.42
C GLY A 220 15.89 -24.33 21.15
N ASP A 221 15.41 -23.17 20.70
CA ASP A 221 14.61 -23.05 19.47
C ASP A 221 15.52 -22.74 18.27
N ASN A 222 16.15 -23.80 17.75
CA ASN A 222 17.09 -23.70 16.63
C ASN A 222 16.40 -23.29 15.32
N SER A 223 15.09 -23.54 15.16
CA SER A 223 14.35 -23.15 13.97
C SER A 223 14.18 -21.64 13.91
N THR A 224 13.71 -21.05 15.01
CA THR A 224 13.57 -19.59 15.11
C THR A 224 14.93 -18.91 15.07
N ALA A 225 15.96 -19.48 15.71
CA ALA A 225 17.32 -18.96 15.65
C ALA A 225 17.86 -18.88 14.21
N LEU A 226 17.62 -19.91 13.40
CA LEU A 226 18.04 -19.93 11.99
C LEU A 226 17.29 -18.88 11.17
N THR A 227 15.97 -18.78 11.32
CA THR A 227 15.17 -17.77 10.62
C THR A 227 15.65 -16.36 10.95
N LYS A 228 15.90 -16.07 12.24
CA LYS A 228 16.39 -14.76 12.67
C LYS A 228 17.82 -14.46 12.22
N ALA A 229 18.69 -15.46 12.14
CA ALA A 229 20.02 -15.30 11.56
C ALA A 229 19.97 -14.96 10.06
N GLN A 230 19.06 -15.58 9.31
CA GLN A 230 18.83 -15.29 7.88
C GLN A 230 18.19 -13.91 7.65
N GLU A 231 17.28 -13.49 8.54
CA GLU A 231 16.74 -12.13 8.54
C GLU A 231 17.85 -11.09 8.76
N ALA A 232 18.79 -11.34 9.67
CA ALA A 232 19.94 -10.46 9.92
C ALA A 232 20.87 -10.35 8.70
N ASP A 233 21.14 -11.46 8.02
CA ASP A 233 21.94 -11.52 6.78
C ASP A 233 21.28 -10.72 5.65
N THR A 234 19.97 -10.94 5.44
CA THR A 234 19.18 -10.21 4.44
C THR A 234 19.11 -8.72 4.75
N ALA A 235 19.02 -8.33 6.03
CA ALA A 235 19.01 -6.93 6.43
C ALA A 235 20.38 -6.27 6.20
N HIS A 236 21.49 -7.00 6.35
CA HIS A 236 22.83 -6.50 6.05
C HIS A 236 23.03 -6.23 4.55
N ASP A 237 22.45 -7.01 3.65
CA ASP A 237 22.58 -6.79 2.20
C ASP A 237 22.14 -5.39 1.77
N ARG A 238 21.24 -4.76 2.54
CA ARG A 238 20.79 -3.37 2.33
C ARG A 238 21.90 -2.33 2.57
N LEU A 239 22.94 -2.68 3.34
CA LEU A 239 24.15 -1.87 3.54
C LEU A 239 25.20 -2.12 2.44
N GLY A 240 25.03 -3.14 1.59
CA GLY A 240 26.11 -3.77 0.83
C GLY A 240 26.98 -2.81 0.00
N GLY A 241 26.36 -1.96 -0.81
CA GLY A 241 27.12 -1.02 -1.66
C GLY A 241 27.94 -0.02 -0.84
N SER A 242 27.35 0.56 0.20
CA SER A 242 27.97 1.60 1.01
C SER A 242 29.03 1.07 1.99
N LEU A 243 28.86 -0.15 2.49
CA LEU A 243 29.83 -0.80 3.37
C LEU A 243 31.07 -1.27 2.61
N LYS A 244 30.87 -1.81 1.40
CA LYS A 244 31.95 -2.26 0.52
C LYS A 244 32.81 -1.11 0.02
N GLU A 245 32.20 0.04 -0.27
CA GLU A 245 32.91 1.29 -0.61
C GLU A 245 33.69 1.86 0.57
N TRP A 246 33.17 1.71 1.79
CA TRP A 246 33.85 2.15 3.01
C TRP A 246 35.11 1.32 3.32
N ASP A 247 35.00 0.00 3.37
CA ASP A 247 36.12 -0.90 3.62
C ASP A 247 35.82 -2.31 3.10
N SER A 248 36.34 -2.61 1.90
CA SER A 248 36.14 -3.92 1.25
C SER A 248 36.67 -5.12 2.04
N ALA A 249 37.70 -4.94 2.88
CA ALA A 249 38.25 -6.02 3.69
C ALA A 249 37.33 -6.33 4.87
N LYS A 250 36.80 -5.30 5.54
CA LYS A 250 35.80 -5.47 6.60
C LYS A 250 34.47 -5.98 6.07
N TYR A 251 34.05 -5.55 4.88
CA TYR A 251 32.88 -6.13 4.22
C TYR A 251 33.03 -7.65 4.01
N SER A 252 34.18 -8.14 3.53
CA SER A 252 34.40 -9.59 3.39
C SER A 252 34.45 -10.32 4.73
N GLN A 253 35.03 -9.70 5.77
CA GLN A 253 35.00 -10.25 7.14
C GLN A 253 33.57 -10.33 7.68
N LEU A 254 32.73 -9.35 7.34
CA LEU A 254 31.34 -9.28 7.74
C LEU A 254 30.51 -10.39 7.07
N GLU A 255 30.65 -10.61 5.76
CA GLU A 255 30.01 -11.72 5.05
C GLU A 255 30.41 -13.08 5.64
N SER A 256 31.70 -13.23 5.98
CA SER A 256 32.21 -14.44 6.63
C SER A 256 31.59 -14.64 8.01
N ALA A 257 31.38 -13.55 8.77
CA ALA A 257 30.75 -13.59 10.08
C ALA A 257 29.25 -13.91 10.00
N PHE A 258 28.50 -13.38 9.03
CA PHE A 258 27.10 -13.77 8.81
C PHE A 258 26.95 -15.23 8.39
N THR A 259 27.86 -15.72 7.55
CA THR A 259 27.92 -17.15 7.20
C THR A 259 28.18 -18.01 8.44
N ALA A 260 29.10 -17.59 9.31
CA ALA A 260 29.37 -18.26 10.57
C ALA A 260 28.17 -18.22 11.53
N LEU A 261 27.46 -17.09 11.63
CA LEU A 261 26.25 -16.92 12.43
C LEU A 261 25.15 -17.91 12.00
N THR A 262 24.89 -17.99 10.70
CA THR A 262 23.87 -18.88 10.12
C THR A 262 24.22 -20.35 10.32
N ASN A 263 25.49 -20.73 10.13
CA ASN A 263 25.96 -22.09 10.37
C ASN A 263 25.89 -22.47 11.86
N ALA A 264 26.23 -21.55 12.76
CA ALA A 264 26.12 -21.77 14.20
C ALA A 264 24.66 -21.89 14.64
N ALA A 265 23.76 -21.06 14.11
CA ALA A 265 22.31 -21.13 14.36
C ALA A 265 21.72 -22.48 13.92
N LYS A 266 22.10 -22.96 12.73
CA LYS A 266 21.68 -24.28 12.23
C LYS A 266 22.09 -25.43 13.15
N ASN A 267 23.25 -25.32 13.77
CA ASN A 267 23.80 -26.33 14.67
C ASN A 267 23.39 -26.13 16.14
N GLY A 268 22.65 -25.06 16.47
CA GLY A 268 22.34 -24.69 17.86
C GLY A 268 23.57 -24.28 18.68
N ASP A 269 24.67 -23.89 18.02
CA ASP A 269 25.92 -23.48 18.68
C ASP A 269 25.83 -22.02 19.13
N VAL A 270 25.28 -21.82 20.33
CA VAL A 270 25.12 -20.48 20.95
C VAL A 270 26.47 -19.76 21.10
N ALA A 271 27.56 -20.49 21.36
CA ALA A 271 28.88 -19.89 21.54
C ALA A 271 29.42 -19.37 20.20
N GLY A 272 29.28 -20.16 19.14
CA GLY A 272 29.59 -19.75 17.77
C GLY A 272 28.76 -18.56 17.30
N MET A 273 27.46 -18.53 17.63
CA MET A 273 26.59 -17.38 17.31
C MET A 273 27.03 -16.09 18.01
N LYS A 274 27.37 -16.15 19.30
CA LYS A 274 27.86 -14.98 20.05
C LYS A 274 29.20 -14.47 19.51
N ALA A 275 30.10 -15.38 19.13
CA ALA A 275 31.37 -15.00 18.52
C ALA A 275 31.16 -14.26 17.20
N ALA A 276 30.31 -14.78 16.32
CA ALA A 276 29.95 -14.13 15.07
C ALA A 276 29.25 -12.78 15.29
N GLN A 277 28.29 -12.73 16.21
CA GLN A 277 27.57 -11.50 16.58
C GLN A 277 28.51 -10.39 17.07
N ASN A 278 29.53 -10.72 17.88
CA ASN A 278 30.51 -9.75 18.36
C ASN A 278 31.31 -9.15 17.20
N THR A 279 31.77 -9.98 16.26
CA THR A 279 32.48 -9.52 15.06
C THR A 279 31.60 -8.63 14.19
N ILE A 280 30.34 -9.02 13.95
CA ILE A 280 29.38 -8.23 13.18
C ILE A 280 29.14 -6.88 13.86
N SER A 281 28.86 -6.88 15.16
CA SER A 281 28.57 -5.67 15.93
C SER A 281 29.73 -4.69 15.93
N GLN A 282 30.97 -5.19 16.11
CA GLN A 282 32.17 -4.37 16.07
C GLN A 282 32.33 -3.65 14.71
N ILE A 283 32.19 -4.39 13.61
CA ILE A 283 32.33 -3.80 12.26
C ILE A 283 31.24 -2.76 12.00
N LEU A 284 30.00 -3.05 12.38
CA LEU A 284 28.89 -2.12 12.21
C LEU A 284 29.02 -0.87 13.10
N ASP A 285 29.56 -0.99 14.30
CA ASP A 285 29.82 0.16 15.18
C ASP A 285 30.93 1.06 14.64
N GLU A 286 32.00 0.47 14.11
CA GLU A 286 33.06 1.22 13.43
C GLU A 286 32.51 1.95 12.19
N TYR A 287 31.66 1.29 11.41
CA TYR A 287 30.99 1.90 10.27
C TYR A 287 30.04 3.03 10.69
N ALA A 288 29.19 2.82 11.69
CA ALA A 288 28.30 3.82 12.27
C ALA A 288 29.07 5.07 12.76
N ALA A 289 30.22 4.87 13.41
CA ALA A 289 31.08 5.95 13.87
C ALA A 289 31.65 6.80 12.72
N THR A 290 31.88 6.20 11.54
CA THR A 290 32.32 6.96 10.36
C THR A 290 31.18 7.76 9.72
N LEU A 291 29.95 7.26 9.77
CA LEU A 291 28.77 7.96 9.28
C LEU A 291 28.47 9.22 10.12
N GLY A 292 28.66 9.15 11.44
CA GLY A 292 28.50 10.29 12.35
C GLY A 292 29.57 11.38 12.24
N ARG A 293 30.64 11.17 11.47
CA ARG A 293 31.71 12.16 11.22
C ARG A 293 31.58 12.91 9.89
N LEU A 294 30.67 12.46 9.02
CA LEU A 294 30.41 13.06 7.69
C LEU A 294 29.09 13.85 7.64
N GLY A 295 28.36 13.93 8.76
CA GLY A 295 27.16 14.76 8.94
C GLY A 295 27.48 16.15 9.49
#